data_AF-A0AAI9UFB7-F1
#
_entry.id   AF-A0AAI9UFB7-F1
#
_cell.length_a   1.000
_cell.length_b   1.000
_cell.length_c   1.000
_cell.angle_alpha   90.00
_cell.angle_beta   90.00
_cell.angle_gamma   90.00
#
_symmetry.space_group_name_H-M   'P 1'
#
loop_
_entity.id
_entity.type
_entity.pdbx_description
1 polymer ?
#
loop_
_entity_poly.entity_id
_entity_poly.type
_entity_poly.pdbx_seq_one_letter_code
_entity_poly.pdbx_strand_id
1 'polypeptide(L)'
;MQSQEGDDAPANQFSCTQCRTRKLSCDYPQSRRANVGRRKRVHELEAKLEQLERQAKTGDNPSASENDESPPQQIAGESADCLTGGLPYATTSTSGTPDQIQPPLNDKTSFTDLLSLGLFEQPPSQDVIEFLTRTYFEKWQYAAPMLHPIRYTMSLYLPPHMQPPMCLQYIVMASGAEVAKTHRQLAMPFYHRAKAYVEADEMRGDGQFFATVAHAQCWTLIANFEAQQLYFAQASMSLCRAIRIGQMLGLHRVDGEGVDAMSLLSPPQDWSEAEERQRTWWVIYCSDRLVGGSTGWPVMINQQDHSTRTLPDDDLTDLRTSRNWKRHREIDNDLVGLLAALPDDLTLPQNIQSRNATFVNAIIQTSVILLHRAALARIGSSGLPEHMAKQSQARLICAAEEILNIIRMMPDITQTLKNPIMNFSIYTASLVFLENWDTSAQDYRRQDNLDFILRIIILAAKV
;
A
#
# COMPACT_ATOMS: atom_id res chain seq x y z
N MET A 1 -66.54 -28.18 -37.32
CA MET A 1 -66.14 -27.26 -36.23
C MET A 1 -64.79 -27.75 -35.77
N GLN A 2 -63.74 -27.22 -36.39
CA GLN A 2 -62.97 -26.06 -35.92
C GLN A 2 -61.99 -26.52 -34.83
N SER A 3 -60.69 -26.62 -35.11
CA SER A 3 -59.71 -25.53 -35.32
C SER A 3 -58.85 -25.39 -34.05
N GLN A 4 -57.54 -25.39 -34.29
CA GLN A 4 -56.41 -24.98 -33.46
C GLN A 4 -56.69 -23.92 -32.38
N GLU A 5 -55.98 -24.05 -31.25
CA GLU A 5 -55.27 -23.05 -30.43
C GLU A 5 -55.01 -23.74 -29.07
N GLY A 6 -53.78 -24.01 -28.60
CA GLY A 6 -52.62 -23.14 -28.54
C GLY A 6 -52.52 -22.63 -27.09
N ASP A 7 -51.98 -23.43 -26.17
CA ASP A 7 -51.68 -22.97 -24.80
C ASP A 7 -50.23 -23.30 -24.45
N ASP A 8 -49.35 -22.39 -24.89
CA ASP A 8 -47.96 -22.30 -24.50
C ASP A 8 -47.86 -22.03 -22.98
N ALA A 9 -47.53 -23.07 -22.21
CA ALA A 9 -47.09 -22.89 -20.84
C ALA A 9 -45.78 -22.07 -20.84
N PRO A 10 -45.64 -21.02 -20.00
CA PRO A 10 -44.55 -20.07 -20.10
C PRO A 10 -43.22 -20.76 -19.88
N ALA A 11 -42.38 -20.77 -20.91
CA ALA A 11 -41.01 -21.22 -20.85
C ALA A 11 -40.29 -20.52 -19.69
N ASN A 12 -39.80 -21.30 -18.73
CA ASN A 12 -39.00 -20.83 -17.62
C ASN A 12 -37.79 -20.05 -18.20
N GLN A 13 -37.84 -18.71 -18.16
CA GLN A 13 -37.06 -17.82 -19.02
C GLN A 13 -35.56 -17.76 -18.67
N PHE A 14 -35.09 -18.61 -17.76
CA PHE A 14 -33.72 -18.58 -17.25
C PHE A 14 -33.12 -19.98 -17.24
N SER A 15 -32.59 -20.41 -18.39
CA SER A 15 -31.75 -21.61 -18.51
C SER A 15 -30.27 -21.22 -18.51
N CYS A 16 -29.41 -21.98 -17.82
CA CYS A 16 -27.97 -21.80 -17.99
C CYS A 16 -27.55 -22.21 -19.41
N THR A 17 -26.42 -21.68 -19.86
CA THR A 17 -25.86 -21.95 -21.19
C THR A 17 -25.73 -23.45 -21.48
N GLN A 18 -25.38 -24.27 -20.49
CA GLN A 18 -25.22 -25.72 -20.66
C GLN A 18 -26.55 -26.46 -20.83
N CYS A 19 -27.60 -26.11 -20.06
CA CYS A 19 -28.94 -26.66 -20.21
C CYS A 19 -29.61 -26.22 -21.52
N ARG A 20 -29.35 -24.99 -21.97
CA ARG A 20 -29.81 -24.48 -23.26
C ARG A 20 -29.23 -25.27 -24.43
N THR A 21 -27.92 -25.57 -24.39
CA THR A 21 -27.24 -26.34 -25.43
C THR A 21 -27.72 -27.79 -25.50
N ARG A 22 -28.11 -28.39 -24.36
CA ARG A 22 -28.58 -29.78 -24.28
C ARG A 22 -30.10 -29.95 -24.35
N LYS A 23 -30.86 -28.87 -24.52
CA LYS A 23 -32.35 -28.85 -24.50
C LYS A 23 -32.96 -29.55 -23.28
N LEU A 24 -32.32 -29.41 -22.12
CA LEU A 24 -32.78 -29.97 -20.85
C LEU A 24 -33.41 -28.88 -19.99
N SER A 25 -34.43 -29.25 -19.21
CA SER A 25 -35.05 -28.36 -18.21
C SER A 25 -34.02 -28.02 -17.12
N CYS A 26 -33.92 -26.74 -16.76
CA CYS A 26 -32.97 -26.24 -15.77
C CYS A 26 -33.71 -25.99 -14.45
N ASP A 27 -33.51 -26.87 -13.47
CA ASP A 27 -34.10 -26.74 -12.13
C ASP A 27 -33.05 -26.23 -11.14
N TYR A 28 -33.31 -25.07 -10.55
CA TYR A 28 -32.42 -24.46 -9.55
C TYR A 28 -32.98 -24.65 -8.14
N PRO A 29 -32.18 -25.17 -7.19
CA PRO A 29 -32.60 -25.34 -5.80
C PRO A 29 -32.93 -23.98 -5.16
N GLN A 30 -33.96 -23.96 -4.32
CA GLN A 30 -34.58 -22.74 -3.77
C GLN A 30 -33.60 -21.80 -3.05
N SER A 31 -32.47 -22.29 -2.54
CA SER A 31 -31.43 -21.49 -1.88
C SER A 31 -30.66 -20.54 -2.81
N ARG A 32 -30.69 -20.75 -4.13
CA ARG A 32 -30.03 -19.87 -5.13
C ARG A 32 -30.98 -18.96 -5.92
N ARG A 33 -32.27 -18.92 -5.58
CA ARG A 33 -33.22 -17.96 -6.15
C ARG A 33 -33.00 -16.58 -5.49
N ALA A 34 -31.86 -15.96 -5.74
CA ALA A 34 -31.61 -14.58 -5.35
C ALA A 34 -32.53 -13.66 -6.18
N ASN A 35 -33.34 -12.87 -5.48
CA ASN A 35 -34.27 -11.85 -5.98
C ASN A 35 -33.91 -11.17 -7.32
N VAL A 36 -34.23 -11.81 -8.46
CA VAL A 36 -34.22 -11.18 -9.78
C VAL A 36 -35.56 -10.46 -9.99
N GLY A 37 -35.85 -9.51 -9.12
CA GLY A 37 -37.13 -8.78 -9.07
C GLY A 37 -37.00 -7.26 -9.22
N ARG A 38 -35.85 -6.74 -9.68
CA ARG A 38 -35.59 -5.29 -9.78
C ARG A 38 -35.30 -4.77 -11.19
N ARG A 39 -35.62 -5.49 -12.27
CA ARG A 39 -35.56 -4.92 -13.62
C ARG A 39 -36.82 -4.14 -14.03
N LYS A 40 -38.02 -4.53 -13.56
CA LYS A 40 -39.26 -3.78 -13.85
C LYS A 40 -39.30 -2.38 -13.23
N ARG A 41 -38.70 -2.21 -12.03
CA ARG A 41 -38.61 -0.90 -11.37
C ARG A 41 -37.70 0.09 -12.10
N VAL A 42 -36.71 -0.39 -12.85
CA VAL A 42 -35.81 0.50 -13.63
C VAL A 42 -36.55 1.03 -14.85
N HIS A 43 -37.24 0.17 -15.61
CA HIS A 43 -38.00 0.60 -16.78
C HIS A 43 -39.19 1.53 -16.44
N GLU A 44 -39.87 1.32 -15.32
CA GLU A 44 -40.92 2.25 -14.84
C GLU A 44 -40.35 3.60 -14.40
N LEU A 45 -39.15 3.60 -13.82
CA LEU A 45 -38.45 4.83 -13.41
C LEU A 45 -37.88 5.57 -14.63
N GLU A 46 -37.36 4.85 -15.63
CA GLU A 46 -36.90 5.41 -16.91
C GLU A 46 -38.06 6.03 -17.69
N ALA A 47 -39.23 5.38 -17.75
CA ALA A 47 -40.43 5.94 -18.38
C ALA A 47 -40.96 7.18 -17.65
N LYS A 48 -40.87 7.21 -16.32
CA LYS A 48 -41.20 8.41 -15.52
C LYS A 48 -40.21 9.54 -15.73
N LEU A 49 -38.91 9.22 -15.87
CA LEU A 49 -37.87 10.18 -16.19
C LEU A 49 -38.14 10.82 -17.55
N GLU A 50 -38.46 10.02 -18.55
CA GLU A 50 -38.76 10.46 -19.92
C GLU A 50 -40.03 11.34 -19.97
N GLN A 51 -41.05 11.03 -19.16
CA GLN A 51 -42.26 11.84 -19.05
C GLN A 51 -41.99 13.22 -18.40
N LEU A 52 -41.13 13.26 -17.37
CA LEU A 52 -40.73 14.50 -16.69
C LEU A 52 -39.82 15.35 -17.57
N GLU A 53 -38.93 14.74 -18.36
CA GLU A 53 -38.10 15.43 -19.34
C GLU A 53 -38.92 16.02 -20.49
N ARG A 54 -40.01 15.36 -20.91
CA ARG A 54 -40.95 15.90 -21.92
C ARG A 54 -41.75 17.08 -21.37
N GLN A 55 -42.20 17.01 -20.11
CA GLN A 55 -42.90 18.13 -19.46
C GLN A 55 -41.97 19.34 -19.26
N ALA A 56 -40.69 19.10 -18.94
CA ALA A 56 -39.69 20.16 -18.83
C ALA A 56 -39.31 20.79 -20.18
N LYS A 57 -39.45 20.06 -21.30
CA LYS A 57 -39.17 20.57 -22.66
C LYS A 57 -40.33 21.33 -23.32
N THR A 58 -41.56 21.19 -22.83
CA THR A 58 -42.74 21.89 -23.39
C THR A 58 -43.06 23.24 -22.75
N GLY A 59 -42.36 23.64 -21.68
CA GLY A 59 -42.45 24.97 -21.11
C GLY A 59 -41.14 25.73 -21.32
N ASP A 60 -40.97 26.34 -22.49
CA ASP A 60 -40.60 27.77 -22.61
C ASP A 60 -40.09 28.17 -24.00
N ASN A 61 -40.92 28.96 -24.72
CA ASN A 61 -40.58 30.22 -25.41
C ASN A 61 -41.76 30.72 -26.29
N PRO A 62 -41.89 32.03 -26.63
CA PRO A 62 -41.68 33.25 -25.81
C PRO A 62 -42.72 34.38 -26.06
N SER A 63 -42.97 35.26 -25.07
CA SER A 63 -43.16 36.71 -25.29
C SER A 63 -43.02 37.57 -23.99
N ALA A 64 -41.88 38.29 -23.96
CA ALA A 64 -41.62 39.64 -23.43
C ALA A 64 -41.53 39.96 -21.91
N SER A 65 -40.34 40.49 -21.55
CA SER A 65 -39.86 41.28 -20.38
C SER A 65 -39.81 40.55 -19.01
N GLU A 66 -38.69 40.41 -18.30
CA GLU A 66 -37.35 41.01 -18.33
C GLU A 66 -36.36 40.10 -17.57
N ASN A 67 -35.12 40.01 -18.07
CA ASN A 67 -33.86 39.62 -17.41
C ASN A 67 -33.60 38.12 -17.17
N ASP A 68 -32.97 37.52 -18.19
CA ASP A 68 -32.68 36.10 -18.36
C ASP A 68 -31.18 35.82 -18.07
N GLU A 69 -30.90 34.98 -17.08
CA GLU A 69 -29.58 34.51 -16.68
C GLU A 69 -29.59 32.98 -16.78
N SER A 70 -28.97 32.46 -17.84
CA SER A 70 -28.88 31.01 -18.10
C SER A 70 -27.49 30.43 -17.77
N PRO A 71 -27.44 29.26 -17.12
CA PRO A 71 -26.25 28.44 -16.85
C PRO A 71 -25.94 27.44 -18.01
N PRO A 72 -24.88 26.61 -17.91
CA PRO A 72 -24.19 25.99 -19.06
C PRO A 72 -24.40 24.47 -19.20
N GLN A 73 -24.42 23.95 -20.45
CA GLN A 73 -24.09 22.55 -20.86
C GLN A 73 -23.92 22.56 -22.41
N GLN A 74 -23.16 21.73 -23.14
CA GLN A 74 -22.31 20.55 -22.94
C GLN A 74 -21.50 20.28 -24.25
N ILE A 75 -20.31 19.69 -24.10
CA ILE A 75 -19.68 18.58 -24.90
C ILE A 75 -19.36 18.74 -26.42
N ALA A 76 -18.04 18.73 -26.67
CA ALA A 76 -17.21 18.03 -27.67
C ALA A 76 -17.56 17.93 -29.17
N GLY A 77 -16.55 18.21 -30.00
CA GLY A 77 -16.37 17.60 -31.33
C GLY A 77 -15.55 18.41 -32.33
N GLU A 78 -14.29 18.00 -32.54
CA GLU A 78 -13.52 18.06 -33.80
C GLU A 78 -12.80 19.37 -34.23
N SER A 79 -11.48 19.33 -34.03
CA SER A 79 -10.38 19.62 -34.96
C SER A 79 -10.52 20.72 -36.03
N ALA A 80 -9.71 21.78 -35.90
CA ALA A 80 -8.81 22.26 -36.97
C ALA A 80 -7.88 23.39 -36.45
N ASP A 81 -6.59 23.19 -36.66
CA ASP A 81 -5.56 24.17 -37.01
C ASP A 81 -5.26 25.37 -36.10
N CYS A 82 -4.08 25.25 -35.49
CA CYS A 82 -3.15 26.33 -35.20
C CYS A 82 -3.04 27.30 -36.39
N LEU A 83 -3.03 28.62 -36.15
CA LEU A 83 -2.09 29.58 -36.72
C LEU A 83 -2.40 31.02 -36.22
N THR A 84 -1.34 31.63 -35.67
CA THR A 84 -0.96 33.06 -35.81
C THR A 84 -1.84 34.18 -35.26
N GLY A 85 -1.26 34.99 -34.37
CA GLY A 85 -1.63 36.41 -34.28
C GLY A 85 -1.26 37.15 -33.00
N GLY A 86 -0.03 37.67 -32.94
CA GLY A 86 0.25 39.04 -32.45
C GLY A 86 0.13 39.39 -30.96
N LEU A 87 1.29 39.63 -30.34
CA LEU A 87 1.47 40.54 -29.19
C LEU A 87 0.89 41.94 -29.49
N PRO A 88 0.53 42.75 -28.47
CA PRO A 88 1.51 43.74 -28.01
C PRO A 88 1.55 43.99 -26.49
N TYR A 89 2.79 43.99 -26.00
CA TYR A 89 3.41 44.90 -25.03
C TYR A 89 2.54 45.97 -24.34
N ALA A 90 2.59 46.00 -23.00
CA ALA A 90 2.44 47.24 -22.23
C ALA A 90 3.32 47.17 -20.97
N THR A 91 4.41 47.94 -21.01
CA THR A 91 5.19 48.42 -19.86
C THR A 91 4.39 49.34 -18.97
N THR A 92 4.48 49.15 -17.65
CA THR A 92 4.45 50.26 -16.69
C THR A 92 5.23 49.90 -15.44
N SER A 93 6.33 50.62 -15.24
CA SER A 93 7.09 50.70 -14.01
C SER A 93 6.42 51.71 -13.08
N THR A 94 6.16 51.33 -11.82
CA THR A 94 6.00 52.31 -10.74
C THR A 94 6.52 51.75 -9.42
N SER A 95 7.53 52.44 -8.91
CA SER A 95 8.11 52.31 -7.57
C SER A 95 7.12 52.71 -6.47
N GLY A 96 6.97 51.87 -5.45
CA GLY A 96 6.25 52.18 -4.21
C GLY A 96 6.52 51.13 -3.13
N THR A 97 7.04 51.58 -1.99
CA THR A 97 7.32 50.81 -0.76
C THR A 97 6.06 50.15 -0.18
N PRO A 98 6.10 48.92 0.35
CA PRO A 98 4.97 48.36 1.07
C PRO A 98 5.03 48.72 2.56
N ASP A 99 4.12 49.59 2.99
CA ASP A 99 3.77 49.79 4.39
C ASP A 99 3.20 48.48 4.97
N GLN A 100 3.81 48.01 6.06
CA GLN A 100 3.31 46.88 6.85
C GLN A 100 2.14 47.33 7.72
N ILE A 101 0.93 46.86 7.40
CA ILE A 101 -0.18 46.84 8.36
C ILE A 101 -0.16 45.45 9.01
N GLN A 102 0.56 45.33 10.14
CA GLN A 102 0.40 44.19 11.05
C GLN A 102 -0.84 44.43 11.93
N PRO A 103 -1.82 43.51 12.00
CA PRO A 103 -2.85 43.57 13.03
C PRO A 103 -2.21 43.24 14.40
N PRO A 104 -2.75 43.77 15.52
CA PRO A 104 -2.17 43.55 16.83
C PRO A 104 -2.31 42.08 17.23
N LEU A 105 -1.19 41.38 17.36
CA LEU A 105 -1.11 40.04 17.93
C LEU A 105 -1.45 40.12 19.42
N ASN A 106 -2.53 39.44 19.80
CA ASN A 106 -2.94 39.28 21.19
C ASN A 106 -2.01 38.24 21.85
N ASP A 107 -1.42 38.55 23.01
CA ASP A 107 -0.39 37.78 23.75
C ASP A 107 -0.84 36.38 24.28
N LYS A 108 -1.88 35.79 23.71
CA LYS A 108 -2.47 34.50 24.11
C LYS A 108 -2.72 33.53 22.96
N THR A 109 -2.19 33.77 21.76
CA THR A 109 -2.22 32.77 20.69
C THR A 109 -1.26 31.63 21.02
N SER A 110 -1.81 30.44 21.27
CA SER A 110 -1.02 29.24 21.55
C SER A 110 -0.17 28.86 20.34
N PHE A 111 1.04 28.35 20.54
CA PHE A 111 1.89 27.78 19.49
C PHE A 111 1.12 26.76 18.62
N THR A 112 0.19 26.03 19.23
CA THR A 112 -0.71 25.07 18.57
C THR A 112 -1.76 25.74 17.67
N ASP A 113 -2.19 26.96 18.00
CA ASP A 113 -3.17 27.73 17.21
C ASP A 113 -2.51 28.40 16.00
N LEU A 114 -1.22 28.73 16.10
CA LEU A 114 -0.43 29.19 14.95
C LEU A 114 -0.10 28.03 13.99
N LEU A 115 0.04 26.81 14.53
CA LEU A 115 0.29 25.58 13.78
C LEU A 115 -0.83 25.22 12.78
N SER A 116 -2.08 25.63 13.05
CA SER A 116 -3.24 25.33 12.20
C SER A 116 -3.47 26.35 11.09
N LEU A 117 -2.75 27.49 11.11
CA LEU A 117 -3.00 28.64 10.24
C LEU A 117 -2.04 28.74 9.04
N GLY A 118 -1.03 27.87 8.94
CA GLY A 118 -0.15 27.79 7.75
C GLY A 118 0.65 29.06 7.44
N LEU A 119 0.81 29.97 8.41
CA LEU A 119 1.59 31.20 8.28
C LEU A 119 3.03 30.97 8.77
N PHE A 120 4.00 31.61 8.08
CA PHE A 120 5.45 31.58 8.32
C PHE A 120 5.83 31.12 9.74
N GLU A 121 6.16 29.83 9.83
CA GLU A 121 6.49 29.20 11.10
C GLU A 121 8.00 29.31 11.37
N GLN A 122 8.36 29.55 12.63
CA GLN A 122 9.76 29.46 13.05
C GLN A 122 10.21 28.00 12.96
N PRO A 123 11.25 27.67 12.18
CA PRO A 123 11.78 26.32 12.14
C PRO A 123 12.25 25.90 13.55
N PRO A 124 12.17 24.60 13.90
CA PRO A 124 12.73 24.11 15.14
C PRO A 124 14.21 24.49 15.26
N SER A 125 14.72 24.64 16.48
CA SER A 125 16.16 24.86 16.69
C SER A 125 16.97 23.73 16.06
N GLN A 126 18.14 24.06 15.51
CA GLN A 126 19.01 23.09 14.83
C GLN A 126 19.30 21.84 15.68
N ASP A 127 19.49 22.02 17.00
CA ASP A 127 19.73 20.93 17.94
C ASP A 127 18.58 19.90 17.98
N VAL A 128 17.34 20.37 17.86
CA VAL A 128 16.15 19.51 17.83
C VAL A 128 16.06 18.76 16.51
N ILE A 129 16.35 19.44 15.39
CA ILE A 129 16.39 18.82 14.06
C ILE A 129 17.42 17.69 14.07
N GLU A 130 18.67 17.97 14.47
CA GLU A 130 19.74 16.97 14.49
C GLU A 130 19.43 15.81 15.43
N PHE A 131 18.93 16.09 16.65
CA PHE A 131 18.56 15.06 17.61
C PHE A 131 17.48 14.11 17.08
N LEU A 132 16.41 14.65 16.49
CA LEU A 132 15.30 13.85 15.98
C LEU A 132 15.67 13.09 14.71
N THR A 133 16.39 13.72 13.78
CA THR A 133 16.90 13.06 12.57
C THR A 133 17.83 11.91 12.92
N ARG A 134 18.76 12.09 13.86
CA ARG A 134 19.61 10.99 14.34
C ARG A 134 18.78 9.87 14.97
N THR A 135 17.81 10.22 15.80
CA THR A 135 16.93 9.23 16.45
C THR A 135 16.14 8.41 15.44
N TYR A 136 15.65 9.04 14.36
CA TYR A 136 15.00 8.35 13.24
C TYR A 136 15.94 7.31 12.61
N PHE A 137 17.17 7.70 12.26
CA PHE A 137 18.12 6.79 11.60
C PHE A 137 18.57 5.63 12.50
N GLU A 138 18.73 5.86 13.81
CA GLU A 138 19.14 4.83 14.77
C GLU A 138 18.02 3.81 15.07
N LYS A 139 16.76 4.26 15.07
CA LYS A 139 15.65 3.47 15.64
C LYS A 139 14.50 3.15 14.70
N TRP A 140 14.40 3.79 13.53
CA TRP A 140 13.26 3.60 12.63
C TRP A 140 13.64 3.22 11.21
N GLN A 141 14.81 3.65 10.73
CA GLN A 141 15.29 3.42 9.35
C GLN A 141 15.13 1.96 8.85
N TYR A 142 15.30 0.97 9.74
CA TYR A 142 15.16 -0.45 9.36
C TYR A 142 13.78 -0.81 8.79
N ALA A 143 12.72 -0.07 9.14
CA ALA A 143 11.36 -0.33 8.67
C ALA A 143 11.12 0.21 7.24
N ALA A 144 11.88 1.23 6.83
CA ALA A 144 11.75 1.85 5.51
C ALA A 144 13.11 2.43 5.08
N PRO A 145 14.09 1.58 4.70
CA PRO A 145 15.48 1.98 4.50
C PRO A 145 15.72 2.71 3.17
N MET A 146 15.00 3.80 2.92
CA MET A 146 15.05 4.54 1.63
C MET A 146 16.06 5.68 1.63
N LEU A 147 16.31 6.29 2.80
CA LEU A 147 17.15 7.49 2.94
C LEU A 147 18.57 7.12 3.36
N HIS A 148 19.60 7.58 2.67
CA HIS A 148 20.99 7.36 3.09
C HIS A 148 21.34 8.31 4.26
N PRO A 149 21.68 7.80 5.47
CA PRO A 149 21.79 8.62 6.69
C PRO A 149 22.76 9.80 6.54
N ILE A 150 23.97 9.53 6.07
CA ILE A 150 25.02 10.55 5.94
C ILE A 150 24.64 11.60 4.90
N ARG A 151 24.04 11.17 3.77
CA ARG A 151 23.68 12.07 2.67
C ARG A 151 22.54 12.99 3.09
N TYR A 152 21.53 12.43 3.75
CA TYR A 152 20.41 13.18 4.30
C TYR A 152 20.86 14.17 5.38
N THR A 153 21.68 13.75 6.35
CA THR A 153 22.16 14.65 7.39
C THR A 153 23.01 15.78 6.83
N MET A 154 23.89 15.49 5.86
CA MET A 154 24.72 16.53 5.22
C MET A 154 23.88 17.50 4.39
N SER A 155 22.81 17.03 3.74
CA SER A 155 21.96 17.90 2.93
C SER A 155 21.17 18.91 3.75
N LEU A 156 20.94 18.69 5.04
CA LEU A 156 20.32 19.68 5.95
C LEU A 156 21.19 20.93 6.18
N TYR A 157 22.50 20.86 5.92
CA TYR A 157 23.43 21.98 6.06
C TYR A 157 23.63 22.77 4.76
N LEU A 158 23.02 22.32 3.65
CA LEU A 158 23.09 23.01 2.36
C LEU A 158 22.14 24.22 2.29
N PRO A 159 22.31 25.12 1.31
CA PRO A 159 21.36 26.22 1.08
C PRO A 159 19.93 25.70 0.83
N PRO A 160 18.86 26.45 1.20
CA PRO A 160 17.47 25.95 1.21
C PRO A 160 16.96 25.29 -0.08
N HIS A 161 17.45 25.73 -1.25
CA HIS A 161 17.05 25.17 -2.55
C HIS A 161 17.70 23.81 -2.87
N MET A 162 18.70 23.39 -2.10
CA MET A 162 19.38 22.09 -2.22
C MET A 162 19.06 21.14 -1.05
N GLN A 163 18.32 21.62 -0.04
CA GLN A 163 17.88 20.80 1.07
C GLN A 163 16.75 19.85 0.63
N PRO A 164 16.51 18.76 1.39
CA PRO A 164 15.30 17.97 1.21
C PRO A 164 14.05 18.85 1.34
N PRO A 165 12.95 18.55 0.61
CA PRO A 165 11.72 19.34 0.73
C PRO A 165 11.20 19.30 2.17
N MET A 166 10.55 20.39 2.60
CA MET A 166 10.11 20.55 4.00
C MET A 166 9.20 19.41 4.45
N CYS A 167 8.35 18.90 3.57
CA CYS A 167 7.51 17.73 3.85
C CYS A 167 8.32 16.50 4.29
N LEU A 168 9.43 16.21 3.60
CA LEU A 168 10.31 15.11 3.93
C LEU A 168 11.07 15.36 5.24
N GLN A 169 11.52 16.59 5.48
CA GLN A 169 12.16 16.97 6.75
C GLN A 169 11.22 16.76 7.94
N TYR A 170 9.97 17.23 7.83
CA TYR A 170 9.00 17.12 8.91
C TYR A 170 8.57 15.69 9.20
N ILE A 171 8.36 14.84 8.18
CA ILE A 171 7.98 13.45 8.45
C ILE A 171 9.12 12.66 9.10
N VAL A 172 10.37 12.91 8.71
CA VAL A 172 11.55 12.30 9.38
C VAL A 172 11.61 12.74 10.85
N MET A 173 11.42 14.03 11.12
CA MET A 173 11.36 14.52 12.51
C MET A 173 10.16 13.98 13.28
N ALA A 174 8.99 13.84 12.66
CA ALA A 174 7.79 13.28 13.28
C ALA A 174 8.01 11.82 13.70
N SER A 175 8.57 11.00 12.80
CA SER A 175 8.93 9.62 13.09
C SER A 175 10.02 9.53 14.17
N GLY A 176 11.02 10.42 14.14
CA GLY A 176 12.04 10.50 15.19
C GLY A 176 11.46 10.87 16.56
N ALA A 177 10.54 11.84 16.58
CA ALA A 177 9.85 12.31 17.78
C ALA A 177 8.96 11.22 18.39
N GLU A 178 8.25 10.45 17.56
CA GLU A 178 7.38 9.35 18.01
C GLU A 178 8.16 8.31 18.83
N VAL A 179 9.39 8.02 18.44
CA VAL A 179 10.27 7.06 19.13
C VAL A 179 11.05 7.71 20.29
N ALA A 180 11.22 9.04 20.27
CA ALA A 180 11.90 9.78 21.32
C ALA A 180 10.98 10.10 22.51
N LYS A 181 11.21 9.45 23.66
CA LYS A 181 10.41 9.68 24.88
C LYS A 181 10.34 11.15 25.31
N THR A 182 11.39 11.93 25.09
CA THR A 182 11.50 13.35 25.50
C THR A 182 10.74 14.33 24.60
N HIS A 183 10.47 13.95 23.35
CA HIS A 183 9.92 14.84 22.33
C HIS A 183 8.66 14.28 21.67
N ARG A 184 8.05 13.22 22.23
CA ARG A 184 6.88 12.53 21.66
C ARG A 184 5.71 13.47 21.36
N GLN A 185 5.54 14.52 22.16
CA GLN A 185 4.53 15.57 21.94
C GLN A 185 4.68 16.32 20.60
N LEU A 186 5.87 16.30 19.98
CA LEU A 186 6.14 16.95 18.70
C LEU A 186 5.77 16.07 17.49
N ALA A 187 5.52 14.78 17.69
CA ALA A 187 5.29 13.82 16.60
C ALA A 187 4.06 14.19 15.75
N MET A 188 2.89 14.33 16.37
CA MET A 188 1.65 14.69 15.65
C MET A 188 1.69 16.09 15.03
N PRO A 189 2.16 17.15 15.72
CA PRO A 189 2.42 18.46 15.12
C PRO A 189 3.27 18.39 13.84
N PHE A 190 4.42 17.70 13.88
CA PHE A 190 5.30 17.58 12.72
C PHE A 190 4.68 16.74 11.60
N TYR A 191 3.93 15.69 11.93
CA TYR A 191 3.18 14.91 10.95
C TYR A 191 2.15 15.75 10.19
N HIS A 192 1.33 16.55 10.89
CA HIS A 192 0.35 17.43 10.24
C HIS A 192 1.03 18.45 9.30
N ARG A 193 2.19 18.99 9.71
CA ARG A 193 2.97 19.89 8.85
C ARG A 193 3.51 19.17 7.63
N ALA A 194 4.09 17.98 7.80
CA ALA A 194 4.58 17.20 6.68
C ALA A 194 3.50 16.99 5.61
N LYS A 195 2.28 16.66 6.07
CA LYS A 195 1.10 16.48 5.23
C LYS A 195 0.68 17.78 4.52
N ALA A 196 0.61 18.89 5.24
CA ALA A 196 0.28 20.20 4.66
C ALA A 196 1.31 20.64 3.60
N TYR A 197 2.61 20.45 3.84
CA TYR A 197 3.65 20.79 2.87
C TYR A 197 3.58 19.92 1.61
N VAL A 198 3.39 18.60 1.75
CA VAL A 198 3.35 17.71 0.58
C VAL A 198 2.10 17.94 -0.26
N GLU A 199 0.96 18.27 0.36
CA GLU A 199 -0.27 18.63 -0.34
C GLU A 199 -0.15 20.00 -1.02
N ALA A 200 0.55 20.97 -0.40
CA ALA A 200 0.83 22.26 -1.02
C ALA A 200 1.79 22.13 -2.23
N ASP A 201 2.80 21.25 -2.14
CA ASP A 201 3.71 20.97 -3.26
C ASP A 201 2.98 20.29 -4.43
N GLU A 202 1.97 19.45 -4.16
CA GLU A 202 1.08 18.84 -5.18
C GLU A 202 0.30 19.90 -5.98
N MET A 203 -0.15 20.97 -5.31
CA MET A 203 -0.91 22.06 -5.94
C MET A 203 -0.03 23.10 -6.64
N ARG A 204 1.30 23.01 -6.52
CA ARG A 204 2.23 24.04 -7.01
C ARG A 204 2.62 23.81 -8.48
N GLY A 205 2.66 24.90 -9.26
CA GLY A 205 3.25 24.94 -10.60
C GLY A 205 2.67 23.90 -11.57
N ASP A 206 1.35 23.93 -11.77
CA ASP A 206 0.58 23.05 -12.65
C ASP A 206 0.83 21.54 -12.44
N GLY A 207 1.27 21.13 -11.24
CA GLY A 207 1.56 19.73 -10.92
C GLY A 207 2.93 19.23 -11.36
N GLN A 208 3.90 20.13 -11.61
CA GLN A 208 5.24 19.73 -12.07
C GLN A 208 6.24 19.47 -10.93
N PHE A 209 5.99 19.98 -9.72
CA PHE A 209 6.98 20.00 -8.63
C PHE A 209 6.85 18.86 -7.60
N PHE A 210 5.79 18.06 -7.65
CA PHE A 210 5.53 17.00 -6.67
C PHE A 210 6.07 15.62 -7.08
N ALA A 211 6.45 15.44 -8.34
CA ALA A 211 6.93 14.16 -8.87
C ALA A 211 8.46 14.05 -8.71
N THR A 212 8.93 13.84 -7.47
CA THR A 212 10.36 13.61 -7.18
C THR A 212 10.56 12.40 -6.26
N VAL A 213 11.76 11.84 -6.23
CA VAL A 213 12.10 10.70 -5.35
C VAL A 213 11.84 11.07 -3.88
N ALA A 214 12.18 12.29 -3.48
CA ALA A 214 11.93 12.79 -2.12
C ALA A 214 10.44 12.82 -1.75
N HIS A 215 9.55 13.14 -2.70
CA HIS A 215 8.11 13.11 -2.47
C HIS A 215 7.57 11.67 -2.38
N ALA A 216 8.09 10.73 -3.19
CA ALA A 216 7.76 9.31 -3.05
C ALA A 216 8.19 8.76 -1.68
N GLN A 217 9.40 9.11 -1.24
CA GLN A 217 9.91 8.78 0.09
C GLN A 217 9.05 9.40 1.20
N CYS A 218 8.67 10.68 1.06
CA CYS A 218 7.82 11.39 2.01
C CYS A 218 6.45 10.72 2.16
N TRP A 219 5.73 10.49 1.07
CA TRP A 219 4.42 9.83 1.11
C TRP A 219 4.48 8.42 1.69
N THR A 220 5.57 7.68 1.43
CA THR A 220 5.79 6.35 2.02
C THR A 220 5.99 6.44 3.53
N LEU A 221 6.76 7.42 4.02
CA LEU A 221 6.94 7.64 5.46
C LEU A 221 5.66 8.14 6.14
N ILE A 222 4.88 9.00 5.47
CA ILE A 222 3.55 9.45 5.93
C ILE A 222 2.62 8.25 6.08
N ALA A 223 2.54 7.38 5.07
CA ALA A 223 1.71 6.18 5.11
C ALA A 223 2.10 5.26 6.27
N ASN A 224 3.40 5.07 6.50
CA ASN A 224 3.90 4.29 7.63
C ASN A 224 3.52 4.92 8.98
N PHE A 225 3.68 6.24 9.12
CA PHE A 225 3.32 6.95 10.34
C PHE A 225 1.81 6.85 10.61
N GLU A 226 0.96 7.05 9.60
CA GLU A 226 -0.49 6.90 9.68
C GLU A 226 -0.88 5.47 10.10
N ALA A 227 -0.21 4.45 9.55
CA ALA A 227 -0.45 3.06 9.93
C ALA A 227 -0.08 2.78 11.39
N GLN A 228 1.01 3.38 11.91
CA GLN A 228 1.37 3.27 13.33
C GLN A 228 0.31 3.89 14.26
N GLN A 229 -0.35 4.96 13.81
CA GLN A 229 -1.47 5.58 14.54
C GLN A 229 -2.82 4.89 14.28
N LEU A 230 -2.84 3.75 13.59
CA LEU A 230 -4.03 2.98 13.22
C LEU A 230 -4.98 3.69 12.23
N TYR A 231 -4.49 4.69 11.49
CA TYR A 231 -5.25 5.41 10.47
C TYR A 231 -5.17 4.68 9.11
N PHE A 232 -5.55 3.39 9.07
CA PHE A 232 -5.32 2.50 7.92
C PHE A 232 -5.86 3.02 6.58
N ALA A 233 -7.06 3.63 6.57
CA ALA A 233 -7.62 4.19 5.35
C ALA A 233 -6.81 5.38 4.82
N GLN A 234 -6.32 6.24 5.73
CA GLN A 234 -5.45 7.36 5.35
C GLN A 234 -4.09 6.85 4.87
N ALA A 235 -3.50 5.91 5.62
CA ALA A 235 -2.24 5.26 5.28
C ALA A 235 -2.27 4.67 3.87
N SER A 236 -3.34 3.98 3.50
CA SER A 236 -3.51 3.44 2.16
C SER A 236 -3.60 4.53 1.09
N MET A 237 -4.32 5.63 1.34
CA MET A 237 -4.42 6.73 0.38
C MET A 237 -3.08 7.46 0.19
N SER A 238 -2.31 7.61 1.26
CA SER A 238 -0.93 8.14 1.23
C SER A 238 0.01 7.21 0.47
N LEU A 239 -0.10 5.89 0.70
CA LEU A 239 0.68 4.89 -0.02
C LEU A 239 0.35 4.87 -1.52
N CYS A 240 -0.93 4.99 -1.91
CA CYS A 240 -1.34 5.09 -3.30
C CYS A 240 -0.66 6.27 -4.03
N ARG A 241 -0.47 7.40 -3.35
CA ARG A 241 0.29 8.55 -3.89
C ARG A 241 1.76 8.21 -4.07
N ALA A 242 2.40 7.57 -3.08
CA ALA A 242 3.77 7.10 -3.20
C ALA A 242 3.96 6.15 -4.40
N ILE A 243 3.05 5.17 -4.56
CA ILE A 243 3.05 4.23 -5.69
C ILE A 243 2.96 4.97 -7.02
N ARG A 244 1.99 5.90 -7.14
CA ARG A 244 1.79 6.66 -8.38
C ARG A 244 3.01 7.50 -8.73
N ILE A 245 3.60 8.19 -7.77
CA ILE A 245 4.82 8.99 -7.98
C ILE A 245 5.99 8.06 -8.38
N GLY A 246 6.20 6.95 -7.68
CA GLY A 246 7.25 5.98 -8.03
C GLY A 246 7.10 5.41 -9.45
N GLN A 247 5.85 5.19 -9.90
CA GLN A 247 5.55 4.79 -11.28
C GLN A 247 5.83 5.91 -12.29
N MET A 248 5.40 7.15 -12.01
CA MET A 248 5.66 8.33 -12.88
C MET A 248 7.16 8.56 -13.07
N LEU A 249 7.94 8.35 -12.02
CA LEU A 249 9.41 8.46 -12.03
C LEU A 249 10.11 7.27 -12.73
N GLY A 250 9.38 6.20 -13.01
CA GLY A 250 9.95 4.98 -13.59
C GLY A 250 10.78 4.14 -12.61
N LEU A 251 10.63 4.35 -11.29
CA LEU A 251 11.43 3.62 -10.28
C LEU A 251 11.24 2.09 -10.35
N HIS A 252 10.05 1.65 -10.77
CA HIS A 252 9.69 0.26 -11.00
C HIS A 252 10.50 -0.47 -12.09
N ARG A 253 11.26 0.28 -12.90
CA ARG A 253 12.04 -0.24 -14.03
C ARG A 253 13.54 -0.14 -13.83
N VAL A 254 14.01 0.38 -12.69
CA VAL A 254 15.44 0.64 -12.43
C VAL A 254 16.28 -0.64 -12.54
N ASP A 255 15.69 -1.80 -12.24
CA ASP A 255 16.36 -3.11 -12.27
C ASP A 255 16.13 -3.90 -13.58
N GLY A 256 15.38 -3.36 -14.55
CA GLY A 256 15.00 -4.05 -15.79
C GLY A 256 16.02 -3.91 -16.91
N GLU A 257 16.42 -5.02 -17.54
CA GLU A 257 17.16 -4.99 -18.81
C GLU A 257 16.23 -4.53 -19.95
N GLY A 258 16.24 -3.22 -20.18
CA GLY A 258 15.60 -2.60 -21.33
C GLY A 258 14.67 -1.45 -20.95
N VAL A 259 14.93 -0.28 -21.53
CA VAL A 259 14.12 0.30 -22.62
C VAL A 259 14.27 1.84 -22.58
N ASP A 260 14.49 2.40 -23.78
CA ASP A 260 14.23 3.77 -24.22
C ASP A 260 12.81 4.28 -23.89
N ALA A 261 12.41 4.26 -22.63
CA ALA A 261 11.19 4.88 -22.15
C ALA A 261 11.56 6.17 -21.43
N MET A 262 10.83 7.24 -21.72
CA MET A 262 11.00 8.57 -21.13
C MET A 262 10.85 8.49 -19.60
N SER A 263 11.95 8.24 -18.89
CA SER A 263 12.02 8.44 -17.45
C SER A 263 12.04 9.94 -17.20
N LEU A 264 11.19 10.42 -16.29
CA LEU A 264 11.25 11.81 -15.82
C LEU A 264 12.55 12.09 -15.05
N LEU A 265 13.31 11.05 -14.68
CA LEU A 265 14.56 11.19 -13.95
C LEU A 265 15.75 11.24 -14.90
N SER A 266 16.66 12.17 -14.60
CA SER A 266 18.03 12.10 -15.12
C SER A 266 18.74 10.85 -14.59
N PRO A 267 19.79 10.36 -15.28
CA PRO A 267 20.65 9.30 -14.76
C PRO A 267 21.13 9.64 -13.34
N PRO A 268 21.26 8.64 -12.44
CA PRO A 268 21.75 8.88 -11.09
C PRO A 268 23.17 9.45 -11.14
N GLN A 269 23.46 10.42 -10.26
CA GLN A 269 24.77 11.08 -10.20
C GLN A 269 25.85 10.16 -9.63
N ASP A 270 25.46 9.32 -8.68
CA ASP A 270 26.34 8.42 -7.94
C ASP A 270 25.63 7.11 -7.59
N TRP A 271 26.41 6.10 -7.19
CA TRP A 271 25.89 4.81 -6.78
C TRP A 271 24.90 4.93 -5.61
N SER A 272 25.15 5.84 -4.67
CA SER A 272 24.24 6.05 -3.53
C SER A 272 22.87 6.57 -3.97
N GLU A 273 22.79 7.48 -4.94
CA GLU A 273 21.50 7.92 -5.48
C GLU A 273 20.77 6.80 -6.23
N ALA A 274 21.50 5.99 -7.01
CA ALA A 274 20.92 4.82 -7.68
C ALA A 274 20.32 3.83 -6.66
N GLU A 275 21.06 3.55 -5.59
CA GLU A 275 20.63 2.69 -4.49
C GLU A 275 19.41 3.26 -3.75
N GLU A 276 19.37 4.57 -3.46
CA GLU A 276 18.21 5.22 -2.83
C GLU A 276 16.94 5.10 -3.69
N ARG A 277 17.07 5.29 -5.02
CA ARG A 277 15.96 5.11 -5.98
C ARG A 277 15.44 3.67 -5.96
N GLN A 278 16.34 2.69 -6.01
CA GLN A 278 16.01 1.27 -5.98
C GLN A 278 15.33 0.88 -4.68
N ARG A 279 15.90 1.25 -3.52
CA ARG A 279 15.30 0.98 -2.20
C ARG A 279 13.94 1.64 -2.03
N THR A 280 13.78 2.87 -2.52
CA THR A 280 12.49 3.57 -2.47
C THR A 280 11.40 2.75 -3.18
N TRP A 281 11.70 2.21 -4.36
CA TRP A 281 10.75 1.34 -5.06
C TRP A 281 10.41 0.07 -4.28
N TRP A 282 11.42 -0.65 -3.79
CA TRP A 282 11.20 -1.90 -3.08
C TRP A 282 10.46 -1.72 -1.74
N VAL A 283 10.69 -0.62 -1.03
CA VAL A 283 9.91 -0.28 0.17
C VAL A 283 8.46 0.01 -0.19
N ILE A 284 8.19 0.78 -1.24
CA ILE A 284 6.82 1.03 -1.74
C ILE A 284 6.14 -0.30 -2.12
N TYR A 285 6.85 -1.16 -2.83
CA TYR A 285 6.36 -2.49 -3.22
C TYR A 285 5.99 -3.34 -1.99
N CYS A 286 6.87 -3.44 -1.01
CA CYS A 286 6.61 -4.18 0.23
C CYS A 286 5.41 -3.62 1.00
N SER A 287 5.29 -2.29 1.08
CA SER A 287 4.15 -1.63 1.74
C SER A 287 2.82 -1.91 1.04
N ASP A 288 2.77 -1.91 -0.31
CA ASP A 288 1.55 -2.25 -1.07
C ASP A 288 1.10 -3.68 -0.78
N ARG A 289 2.04 -4.63 -0.72
CA ARG A 289 1.77 -6.03 -0.36
C ARG A 289 1.29 -6.17 1.08
N LEU A 290 1.86 -5.43 2.00
CA LEU A 290 1.45 -5.43 3.41
C LEU A 290 0.03 -4.89 3.58
N VAL A 291 -0.31 -3.78 2.90
CA VAL A 291 -1.65 -3.20 2.94
C VAL A 291 -2.67 -4.14 2.32
N GLY A 292 -2.41 -4.65 1.11
CA GLY A 292 -3.33 -5.58 0.46
C GLY A 292 -3.55 -6.87 1.26
N GLY A 293 -2.49 -7.40 1.87
CA GLY A 293 -2.57 -8.61 2.70
C GLY A 293 -3.30 -8.41 4.04
N SER A 294 -3.15 -7.25 4.69
CA SER A 294 -3.76 -6.99 6.01
C SER A 294 -5.20 -6.47 5.93
N THR A 295 -5.55 -5.72 4.90
CA THR A 295 -6.87 -5.11 4.74
C THR A 295 -7.79 -5.91 3.80
N GLY A 296 -7.23 -6.77 2.96
CA GLY A 296 -7.93 -7.44 1.88
C GLY A 296 -8.22 -6.53 0.68
N TRP A 297 -7.70 -5.30 0.66
CA TRP A 297 -7.85 -4.40 -0.48
C TRP A 297 -6.99 -4.86 -1.67
N PRO A 298 -7.41 -4.60 -2.91
CA PRO A 298 -6.60 -4.91 -4.08
C PRO A 298 -5.24 -4.20 -4.01
N VAL A 299 -4.17 -4.93 -4.31
CA VAL A 299 -2.83 -4.37 -4.48
C VAL A 299 -2.79 -3.49 -5.74
N MET A 300 -2.10 -2.37 -5.68
CA MET A 300 -2.03 -1.40 -6.78
C MET A 300 -0.88 -1.67 -7.74
N ILE A 301 0.17 -2.36 -7.28
CA ILE A 301 1.31 -2.72 -8.12
C ILE A 301 1.06 -4.07 -8.79
N ASN A 302 0.96 -4.03 -10.12
CA ASN A 302 0.84 -5.24 -10.91
C ASN A 302 2.14 -6.05 -10.81
N GLN A 303 2.04 -7.31 -10.39
CA GLN A 303 3.19 -8.20 -10.27
C GLN A 303 3.85 -8.51 -11.62
N GLN A 304 3.08 -8.42 -12.71
CA GLN A 304 3.57 -8.65 -14.07
C GLN A 304 4.52 -7.54 -14.54
N ASP A 305 4.44 -6.34 -13.97
CA ASP A 305 5.31 -5.22 -14.32
C ASP A 305 6.77 -5.47 -13.86
N HIS A 306 6.98 -6.42 -12.94
CA HIS A 306 8.29 -6.86 -12.45
C HIS A 306 8.68 -8.27 -12.88
N SER A 307 7.72 -9.06 -13.36
CA SER A 307 7.94 -10.46 -13.68
C SER A 307 7.16 -10.85 -14.94
N THR A 308 7.91 -11.20 -15.99
CA THR A 308 7.43 -11.53 -17.34
C THR A 308 6.62 -12.83 -17.47
N ARG A 309 5.94 -13.29 -16.42
CA ARG A 309 5.24 -14.58 -16.46
C ARG A 309 3.91 -14.58 -15.74
N THR A 310 2.85 -14.27 -16.48
CA THR A 310 1.53 -14.88 -16.27
C THR A 310 1.20 -15.79 -17.42
N LEU A 311 0.86 -17.04 -17.11
CA LEU A 311 0.35 -18.01 -18.08
C LEU A 311 -0.82 -18.78 -17.44
N PRO A 312 -1.81 -19.22 -18.25
CA PRO A 312 -3.13 -19.68 -17.76
C PRO A 312 -3.09 -21.02 -17.01
N ASP A 313 -4.24 -21.33 -16.41
CA ASP A 313 -4.58 -22.45 -15.52
C ASP A 313 -4.27 -23.84 -16.12
N ASP A 314 -3.67 -24.74 -15.33
CA ASP A 314 -3.26 -26.09 -15.73
C ASP A 314 -3.78 -27.14 -14.73
N ASP A 315 -4.04 -28.35 -15.24
CA ASP A 315 -4.66 -29.49 -14.57
C ASP A 315 -4.07 -29.74 -13.17
N LEU A 316 -4.94 -29.67 -12.15
CA LEU A 316 -4.55 -29.68 -10.73
C LEU A 316 -4.10 -31.06 -10.23
N THR A 317 -4.32 -32.10 -11.03
CA THR A 317 -4.21 -33.50 -10.60
C THR A 317 -2.87 -34.16 -10.93
N ASP A 318 -2.10 -33.65 -11.89
CA ASP A 318 -0.81 -34.24 -12.24
C ASP A 318 0.34 -33.59 -11.44
N LEU A 319 0.87 -34.31 -10.46
CA LEU A 319 1.96 -33.89 -9.58
C LEU A 319 3.28 -33.55 -10.31
N ARG A 320 3.49 -34.07 -11.53
CA ARG A 320 4.73 -33.85 -12.30
C ARG A 320 4.60 -32.68 -13.28
N THR A 321 3.43 -32.47 -13.86
CA THR A 321 3.20 -31.40 -14.85
C THR A 321 2.47 -30.19 -14.28
N SER A 322 1.83 -30.32 -13.10
CA SER A 322 1.13 -29.21 -12.46
C SER A 322 2.10 -28.07 -12.16
N ARG A 323 1.90 -26.98 -12.90
CA ARG A 323 2.66 -25.74 -12.81
C ARG A 323 2.67 -25.17 -11.39
N ASN A 324 1.59 -25.38 -10.63
CA ASN A 324 1.49 -24.95 -9.23
C ASN A 324 2.52 -25.66 -8.34
N TRP A 325 2.67 -26.97 -8.48
CA TRP A 325 3.65 -27.74 -7.71
C TRP A 325 5.08 -27.50 -8.18
N LYS A 326 5.28 -27.25 -9.48
CA LYS A 326 6.57 -26.77 -9.98
C LYS A 326 6.94 -25.43 -9.33
N ARG A 327 6.02 -24.45 -9.33
CA ARG A 327 6.26 -23.14 -8.72
C ARG A 327 6.48 -23.23 -7.21
N HIS A 328 5.75 -24.10 -6.52
CA HIS A 328 5.98 -24.37 -5.10
C HIS A 328 7.41 -24.86 -4.85
N ARG A 329 7.90 -25.83 -5.63
CA ARG A 329 9.28 -26.34 -5.51
C ARG A 329 10.34 -25.30 -5.87
N GLU A 330 10.08 -24.48 -6.89
CA GLU A 330 10.97 -23.36 -7.25
C GLU A 330 11.12 -22.41 -6.06
N ILE A 331 10.00 -21.95 -5.49
CA ILE A 331 10.02 -21.05 -4.33
C ILE A 331 10.69 -21.72 -3.12
N ASP A 332 10.38 -22.99 -2.83
CA ASP A 332 11.00 -23.71 -1.70
C ASP A 332 12.52 -23.83 -1.88
N ASN A 333 12.98 -24.16 -3.08
CA ASN A 333 14.41 -24.21 -3.40
C ASN A 333 15.06 -22.82 -3.32
N ASP A 334 14.38 -21.77 -3.79
CA ASP A 334 14.87 -20.39 -3.71
C ASP A 334 14.99 -19.94 -2.24
N LEU A 335 14.04 -20.31 -1.37
CA LEU A 335 14.10 -20.00 0.07
C LEU A 335 15.27 -20.72 0.76
N VAL A 336 15.51 -21.99 0.43
CA VAL A 336 16.68 -22.73 0.92
C VAL A 336 17.97 -22.12 0.40
N GLY A 337 18.01 -21.74 -0.89
CA GLY A 337 19.15 -21.08 -1.51
C GLY A 337 19.45 -19.72 -0.88
N LEU A 338 18.43 -18.90 -0.63
CA LEU A 338 18.54 -17.61 0.05
C LEU A 338 19.15 -17.76 1.44
N LEU A 339 18.68 -18.73 2.24
CA LEU A 339 19.21 -18.98 3.57
C LEU A 339 20.69 -19.41 3.53
N ALA A 340 21.07 -20.23 2.56
CA ALA A 340 22.44 -20.70 2.38
C ALA A 340 23.39 -19.63 1.82
N ALA A 341 22.86 -18.64 1.09
CA ALA A 341 23.61 -17.57 0.46
C ALA A 341 23.64 -16.28 1.30
N LEU A 342 23.13 -16.30 2.54
CA LEU A 342 23.17 -15.12 3.41
C LEU A 342 24.62 -14.71 3.70
N PRO A 343 24.95 -13.41 3.60
CA PRO A 343 26.22 -12.85 4.07
C PRO A 343 26.48 -13.12 5.55
N ASP A 344 27.75 -13.21 5.94
CA ASP A 344 28.21 -13.53 7.29
C ASP A 344 27.65 -12.61 8.39
N ASP A 345 27.23 -11.37 8.07
CA ASP A 345 26.63 -10.42 9.00
C ASP A 345 25.10 -10.62 9.20
N LEU A 346 24.48 -11.40 8.33
CA LEU A 346 23.06 -11.77 8.37
C LEU A 346 22.82 -13.22 8.81
N THR A 347 23.87 -14.02 9.00
CA THR A 347 23.75 -15.40 9.47
C THR A 347 23.51 -15.46 10.98
N LEU A 348 22.68 -16.43 11.38
CA LEU A 348 22.45 -16.81 12.77
C LEU A 348 23.15 -18.15 13.07
N PRO A 349 23.57 -18.39 14.34
CA PRO A 349 23.31 -17.61 15.54
C PRO A 349 24.30 -16.46 15.81
N GLN A 350 25.35 -16.30 15.01
CA GLN A 350 26.48 -15.39 15.31
C GLN A 350 26.03 -13.93 15.43
N ASN A 351 25.06 -13.48 14.61
CA ASN A 351 24.63 -12.09 14.56
C ASN A 351 23.23 -11.87 15.17
N ILE A 352 22.87 -12.60 16.22
CA ILE A 352 21.53 -12.47 16.84
C ILE A 352 21.22 -11.05 17.37
N GLN A 353 22.24 -10.25 17.66
CA GLN A 353 22.08 -8.85 18.06
C GLN A 353 21.73 -7.92 16.88
N SER A 354 22.02 -8.34 15.65
CA SER A 354 21.67 -7.59 14.45
C SER A 354 20.18 -7.71 14.15
N ARG A 355 19.48 -6.57 14.19
CA ARG A 355 18.05 -6.51 13.84
C ARG A 355 17.80 -7.02 12.42
N ASN A 356 18.68 -6.70 11.48
CA ASN A 356 18.56 -7.15 10.09
C ASN A 356 18.74 -8.67 9.97
N ALA A 357 19.70 -9.26 10.68
CA ALA A 357 19.91 -10.71 10.69
C ALA A 357 18.66 -11.43 11.22
N THR A 358 18.16 -11.02 12.39
CA THR A 358 16.95 -11.61 12.99
C THR A 358 15.72 -11.43 12.08
N PHE A 359 15.57 -10.27 11.46
CA PHE A 359 14.46 -9.97 10.56
C PHE A 359 14.48 -10.84 9.29
N VAL A 360 15.63 -10.92 8.59
CA VAL A 360 15.76 -11.69 7.35
C VAL A 360 15.57 -13.19 7.61
N ASN A 361 16.12 -13.71 8.70
CA ASN A 361 15.92 -15.12 9.03
C ASN A 361 14.45 -15.39 9.39
N ALA A 362 13.81 -14.53 10.18
CA ALA A 362 12.40 -14.68 10.54
C ALA A 362 11.46 -14.60 9.32
N ILE A 363 11.72 -13.68 8.37
CA ILE A 363 10.88 -13.54 7.18
C ILE A 363 11.03 -14.73 6.22
N ILE A 364 12.25 -15.28 6.06
CA ILE A 364 12.47 -16.51 5.28
C ILE A 364 11.67 -17.67 5.88
N GLN A 365 11.75 -17.89 7.20
CA GLN A 365 10.96 -18.94 7.85
C GLN A 365 9.46 -18.70 7.75
N THR A 366 9.02 -17.44 7.84
CA THR A 366 7.61 -17.08 7.64
C THR A 366 7.15 -17.41 6.22
N SER A 367 7.98 -17.14 5.21
CA SER A 367 7.71 -17.54 3.82
C SER A 367 7.57 -19.06 3.66
N VAL A 368 8.42 -19.85 4.33
CA VAL A 368 8.32 -21.32 4.36
C VAL A 368 6.96 -21.76 4.96
N ILE A 369 6.56 -21.18 6.09
CA ILE A 369 5.25 -21.47 6.73
C ILE A 369 4.10 -21.18 5.76
N LEU A 370 4.09 -20.00 5.14
CA LEU A 370 3.02 -19.60 4.23
C LEU A 370 2.96 -20.49 2.97
N LEU A 371 4.11 -20.84 2.41
CA LEU A 371 4.22 -21.70 1.25
C LEU A 371 3.67 -23.11 1.52
N HIS A 372 4.02 -23.71 2.65
CA HIS A 372 3.54 -25.04 3.03
C HIS A 372 2.09 -25.04 3.54
N ARG A 373 1.62 -23.96 4.19
CA ARG A 373 0.21 -23.81 4.55
C ARG A 373 -0.67 -23.75 3.29
N ALA A 374 -0.23 -23.01 2.26
CA ALA A 374 -0.92 -23.00 0.97
C ALA A 374 -0.91 -24.39 0.30
N ALA A 375 0.20 -25.12 0.37
CA ALA A 375 0.27 -26.49 -0.13
C ALA A 375 -0.71 -27.42 0.57
N LEU A 376 -0.82 -27.36 1.90
CA LEU A 376 -1.76 -28.18 2.68
C LEU A 376 -3.22 -27.88 2.35
N ALA A 377 -3.58 -26.60 2.23
CA ALA A 377 -4.93 -26.20 1.83
C ALA A 377 -5.31 -26.81 0.46
N ARG A 378 -4.36 -26.87 -0.47
CA ARG A 378 -4.57 -27.47 -1.81
C ARG A 378 -4.58 -29.00 -1.76
N ILE A 379 -3.75 -29.63 -0.95
CA ILE A 379 -3.77 -31.10 -0.77
C ILE A 379 -5.13 -31.54 -0.22
N GLY A 380 -5.66 -30.81 0.77
CA GLY A 380 -6.97 -31.07 1.36
C GLY A 380 -8.14 -30.95 0.37
N SER A 381 -8.06 -30.05 -0.61
CA SER A 381 -9.10 -29.90 -1.64
C SER A 381 -8.99 -30.87 -2.82
N SER A 382 -7.81 -31.44 -3.05
CA SER A 382 -7.49 -32.19 -4.27
C SER A 382 -7.35 -33.71 -4.07
N GLY A 383 -7.47 -34.21 -2.83
CA GLY A 383 -7.34 -35.64 -2.52
C GLY A 383 -5.94 -36.22 -2.80
N LEU A 384 -4.90 -35.39 -2.73
CA LEU A 384 -3.52 -35.77 -3.02
C LEU A 384 -2.91 -36.66 -1.91
N PRO A 385 -1.79 -37.37 -2.18
CA PRO A 385 -1.23 -38.36 -1.26
C PRO A 385 -0.87 -37.82 0.13
N GLU A 386 -1.20 -38.59 1.17
CA GLU A 386 -0.99 -38.23 2.59
C GLU A 386 0.49 -37.94 2.93
N HIS A 387 1.44 -38.60 2.25
CA HIS A 387 2.87 -38.35 2.48
C HIS A 387 3.28 -36.90 2.16
N MET A 388 2.65 -36.26 1.18
CA MET A 388 2.93 -34.85 0.83
C MET A 388 2.39 -33.90 1.91
N ALA A 389 1.24 -34.25 2.50
CA ALA A 389 0.70 -33.52 3.64
C ALA A 389 1.67 -33.62 4.82
N LYS A 390 2.11 -34.83 5.19
CA LYS A 390 3.08 -35.04 6.29
C LYS A 390 4.40 -34.30 6.06
N GLN A 391 4.92 -34.29 4.84
CA GLN A 391 6.13 -33.55 4.51
C GLN A 391 5.95 -32.03 4.69
N SER A 392 4.83 -31.48 4.21
CA SER A 392 4.53 -30.04 4.36
C SER A 392 4.30 -29.68 5.83
N GLN A 393 3.68 -30.57 6.61
CA GLN A 393 3.51 -30.44 8.06
C GLN A 393 4.84 -30.44 8.81
N ALA A 394 5.77 -31.32 8.46
CA ALA A 394 7.10 -31.31 9.07
C ALA A 394 7.81 -29.96 8.80
N ARG A 395 7.74 -29.45 7.57
CA ARG A 395 8.39 -28.20 7.16
C ARG A 395 7.86 -26.97 7.91
N LEU A 396 6.54 -26.84 8.06
CA LEU A 396 5.96 -25.72 8.81
C LEU A 396 6.29 -25.79 10.31
N ILE A 397 6.36 -26.99 10.90
CA ILE A 397 6.71 -27.16 12.32
C ILE A 397 8.15 -26.71 12.55
N CYS A 398 9.09 -27.20 11.74
CA CYS A 398 10.49 -26.79 11.83
C CYS A 398 10.65 -25.27 11.65
N ALA A 399 9.99 -24.68 10.65
CA ALA A 399 10.06 -23.24 10.43
C ALA A 399 9.48 -22.42 11.61
N ALA A 400 8.38 -22.88 12.21
CA ALA A 400 7.79 -22.24 13.38
C ALA A 400 8.70 -22.35 14.62
N GLU A 401 9.37 -23.49 14.81
CA GLU A 401 10.37 -23.67 15.88
C GLU A 401 11.56 -22.73 15.68
N GLU A 402 12.06 -22.58 14.45
CA GLU A 402 13.15 -21.64 14.15
C GLU A 402 12.77 -20.19 14.45
N ILE A 403 11.56 -19.74 14.09
CA ILE A 403 11.07 -18.41 14.45
C ILE A 403 11.10 -18.21 15.97
N LEU A 404 10.64 -19.19 16.76
CA LEU A 404 10.70 -19.09 18.22
C LEU A 404 12.11 -19.13 18.77
N ASN A 405 13.01 -19.93 18.20
CA ASN A 405 14.41 -19.97 18.62
C ASN A 405 15.07 -18.60 18.40
N ILE A 406 14.83 -17.96 17.25
CA ILE A 406 15.29 -16.60 16.98
C ILE A 406 14.79 -15.66 18.09
N ILE A 407 13.49 -15.64 18.33
CA ILE A 407 12.88 -14.72 19.31
C ILE A 407 13.38 -14.97 20.74
N ARG A 408 13.54 -16.23 21.14
CA ARG A 408 14.08 -16.61 22.46
C ARG A 408 15.49 -16.08 22.69
N MET A 409 16.28 -15.93 21.63
CA MET A 409 17.65 -15.47 21.70
C MET A 409 17.77 -13.93 21.59
N MET A 410 16.68 -13.21 21.32
CA MET A 410 16.71 -11.75 21.17
C MET A 410 16.75 -11.05 22.54
N PRO A 411 17.66 -10.06 22.73
CA PRO A 411 17.79 -9.36 24.01
C PRO A 411 16.66 -8.34 24.29
N ASP A 412 16.06 -7.76 23.25
CA ASP A 412 15.03 -6.70 23.37
C ASP A 412 13.79 -7.04 22.53
N ILE A 413 12.99 -7.98 23.04
CA ILE A 413 11.80 -8.49 22.36
C ILE A 413 10.76 -7.39 22.16
N THR A 414 10.54 -6.50 23.15
CA THR A 414 9.49 -5.46 23.07
C THR A 414 9.78 -4.46 21.96
N GLN A 415 11.04 -4.09 21.74
CA GLN A 415 11.41 -3.23 20.62
C GLN A 415 11.25 -3.95 19.27
N THR A 416 11.54 -5.25 19.20
CA THR A 416 11.34 -6.04 17.97
C THR A 416 9.87 -6.15 17.59
N LEU A 417 8.97 -6.28 18.57
CA LEU A 417 7.51 -6.34 18.34
C LEU A 417 6.91 -5.02 17.85
N LYS A 418 7.69 -3.93 17.79
CA LYS A 418 7.25 -2.72 17.07
C LYS A 418 7.31 -2.89 15.56
N ASN A 419 8.02 -3.88 15.05
CA ASN A 419 8.02 -4.21 13.63
C ASN A 419 6.79 -5.09 13.30
N PRO A 420 5.83 -4.62 12.49
CA PRO A 420 4.61 -5.35 12.18
C PRO A 420 4.87 -6.69 11.46
N ILE A 421 5.95 -6.79 10.69
CA ILE A 421 6.34 -8.03 10.00
C ILE A 421 6.86 -9.07 11.01
N MET A 422 7.56 -8.65 12.07
CA MET A 422 7.97 -9.55 13.15
C MET A 422 6.76 -10.07 13.94
N ASN A 423 5.79 -9.20 14.22
CA ASN A 423 4.52 -9.62 14.84
C ASN A 423 3.78 -10.64 13.96
N PHE A 424 3.76 -10.42 12.65
CA PHE A 424 3.16 -11.36 11.70
C PHE A 424 3.90 -12.70 11.66
N SER A 425 5.24 -12.69 11.76
CA SER A 425 6.06 -13.90 11.85
C SER A 425 5.71 -14.72 13.10
N ILE A 426 5.55 -14.04 14.25
CA ILE A 426 5.12 -14.68 15.51
C ILE A 426 3.72 -15.23 15.39
N TYR A 427 2.79 -14.44 14.85
CA TYR A 427 1.40 -14.85 14.66
C TYR A 427 1.30 -16.10 13.79
N THR A 428 2.01 -16.14 12.65
CA THR A 428 1.98 -17.29 11.74
C THR A 428 2.59 -18.55 12.36
N ALA A 429 3.67 -18.43 13.13
CA ALA A 429 4.25 -19.51 13.93
C ALA A 429 3.30 -19.97 15.04
N SER A 430 2.62 -19.05 15.71
CA SER A 430 1.63 -19.36 16.75
C SER A 430 0.48 -20.19 16.20
N LEU A 431 -0.04 -19.83 15.01
CA LEU A 431 -1.08 -20.61 14.35
C LEU A 431 -0.63 -22.03 14.03
N VAL A 432 0.63 -22.22 13.63
CA VAL A 432 1.20 -23.56 13.42
C VAL A 432 1.13 -24.37 14.71
N PHE A 433 1.53 -23.80 15.85
CA PHE A 433 1.44 -24.49 17.14
C PHE A 433 0.02 -24.62 17.67
N LEU A 434 -0.97 -23.87 17.19
CA LEU A 434 -2.36 -24.07 17.58
C LEU A 434 -3.04 -25.18 16.78
N GLU A 435 -2.54 -25.48 15.58
CA GLU A 435 -3.04 -26.57 14.75
C GLU A 435 -2.65 -27.94 15.34
N ASN A 436 -3.62 -28.85 15.45
CA ASN A 436 -3.42 -30.21 15.94
C ASN A 436 -2.92 -31.11 14.81
N TRP A 437 -1.59 -31.14 14.64
CA TRP A 437 -0.95 -31.96 13.61
C TRP A 437 -0.88 -33.45 13.95
N ASP A 438 -0.87 -33.79 15.24
CA ASP A 438 -0.85 -35.17 15.72
C ASP A 438 -1.81 -35.30 16.92
N THR A 439 -2.76 -36.24 16.84
CA THR A 439 -3.75 -36.50 17.89
C THR A 439 -3.25 -37.52 18.93
N SER A 440 -2.06 -38.09 18.71
CA SER A 440 -1.59 -39.29 19.44
C SER A 440 -0.63 -39.02 20.61
N ALA A 441 -0.02 -37.83 20.72
CA ALA A 441 0.95 -37.53 21.76
C ALA A 441 0.70 -36.16 22.44
N GLN A 442 0.78 -36.14 23.77
CA GLN A 442 0.84 -34.91 24.56
C GLN A 442 2.17 -34.22 24.30
N ASP A 443 2.15 -33.23 23.42
CA ASP A 443 3.36 -32.61 22.91
C ASP A 443 3.82 -31.48 23.84
N TYR A 444 4.50 -31.83 24.94
CA TYR A 444 4.95 -30.88 25.97
C TYR A 444 5.75 -29.70 25.40
N ARG A 445 6.53 -29.93 24.33
CA ARG A 445 7.30 -28.89 23.64
C ARG A 445 6.41 -27.86 22.95
N ARG A 446 5.31 -28.31 22.33
CA ARG A 446 4.31 -27.43 21.71
C ARG A 446 3.62 -26.55 22.76
N GLN A 447 3.31 -27.12 23.93
CA GLN A 447 2.73 -26.37 25.03
C GLN A 447 3.70 -25.31 25.58
N ASP A 448 4.98 -25.65 25.78
CA ASP A 448 6.01 -24.69 26.19
C ASP A 448 6.18 -23.54 25.19
N ASN A 449 6.17 -23.86 23.89
CA ASN A 449 6.23 -22.87 22.82
C ASN A 449 5.03 -21.90 22.87
N LEU A 450 3.81 -22.41 23.08
CA LEU A 450 2.60 -21.58 23.21
C LEU A 450 2.61 -20.71 24.47
N ASP A 451 3.05 -21.27 25.61
CA ASP A 451 3.18 -20.52 26.86
C ASP A 451 4.21 -19.38 26.73
N PHE A 452 5.33 -19.63 26.03
CA PHE A 452 6.32 -18.62 25.74
C PHE A 452 5.77 -17.50 24.85
N ILE A 453 5.06 -17.84 23.77
CA ILE A 453 4.38 -16.88 22.89
C ILE A 453 3.41 -16.01 23.71
N LEU A 454 2.57 -16.63 24.53
CA LEU A 454 1.58 -15.93 25.34
C LEU A 454 2.24 -14.92 26.28
N ARG A 455 3.34 -15.31 26.94
CA ARG A 455 4.12 -14.39 27.80
C ARG A 455 4.63 -13.19 27.02
N ILE A 456 5.17 -13.40 25.82
CA ILE A 456 5.69 -12.31 24.99
C ILE A 456 4.58 -11.35 24.56
N ILE A 457 3.45 -11.89 24.07
CA ILE A 457 2.32 -11.07 23.62
C ILE A 457 1.79 -10.20 24.78
N ILE A 458 1.67 -10.78 25.98
CA ILE A 458 1.28 -10.03 27.18
C ILE A 458 2.29 -8.94 27.53
N LEU A 459 3.59 -9.22 27.37
CA LEU A 459 4.66 -8.25 27.63
C LEU A 459 4.61 -7.08 26.65
N ALA A 460 4.29 -7.37 25.39
CA ALA A 460 4.14 -6.38 24.32
C ALA A 460 2.94 -5.46 24.53
N ALA A 461 1.82 -6.01 24.99
CA ALA A 461 0.58 -5.25 25.20
C ALA A 461 0.63 -4.27 26.39
N LYS A 462 1.67 -4.34 27.23
CA LYS A 462 1.87 -3.47 28.40
C LYS A 462 2.73 -2.23 28.12
N VAL A 463 3.32 -2.13 26.92
CA VAL A 463 4.18 -1.03 26.46
C VAL A 463 3.39 -0.14 25.52
#